data_AF-A0A850MUH5-F1
#
_entry.id   AF-A0A850MUH5-F1
#
_cell.length_a   1.000
_cell.length_b   1.000
_cell.length_c   1.000
_cell.angle_alpha   90.00
_cell.angle_beta   90.00
_cell.angle_gamma   90.00
#
_symmetry.space_group_name_H-M   'P 1'
#
loop_
_entity.id
_entity.type
_entity.pdbx_description
1 polymer ?
#
loop_
_entity_poly.entity_id
_entity_poly.type
_entity_poly.pdbx_seq_one_letter_code
_entity_poly.pdbx_strand_id
1 'polypeptide(L)'
;EIAQLVETNEALVVFEDLKDIRQSLARQKNLKPRHQKKSKKMRRRLNRWNFRQFQAFLEYKVKATGHPVKYINPQYTSQKCLQCGKRTKCRGQTFTCKHCGFSLDRHILATLNIGEVFLKSQNVARPDPAERSRMTMMERAFRNCKDTIIREASQCDEIMGMYPLLST
;
A
#
# COMPACT_ATOMS: atom_id res chain seq x y z
N GLU A 1 2.11 -12.06 -17.72
CA GLU A 1 2.86 -11.86 -16.46
C GLU A 1 1.94 -11.60 -15.27
N ILE A 2 1.54 -10.37 -14.89
CA ILE A 2 0.75 -10.18 -13.63
C ILE A 2 -0.61 -10.89 -13.66
N ALA A 3 -1.39 -10.77 -14.74
CA ALA A 3 -2.71 -11.44 -14.80
C ALA A 3 -2.59 -12.98 -14.73
N GLN A 4 -1.53 -13.52 -15.32
CA GLN A 4 -1.23 -14.96 -15.27
C GLN A 4 -0.79 -15.38 -13.86
N LEU A 5 0.02 -14.57 -13.17
CA LEU A 5 0.37 -14.81 -11.77
C LEU A 5 -0.88 -14.81 -10.88
N VAL A 6 -1.80 -13.89 -11.14
CA VAL A 6 -3.08 -13.82 -10.41
C VAL A 6 -3.89 -15.09 -10.64
N GLU A 7 -3.98 -15.54 -11.89
CA GLU A 7 -4.69 -16.76 -12.26
C GLU A 7 -4.05 -18.01 -11.65
N THR A 8 -2.73 -18.18 -11.75
CA THR A 8 -2.01 -19.34 -11.19
C THR A 8 -2.12 -19.44 -9.66
N ASN A 9 -2.22 -18.30 -8.97
CA ASN A 9 -2.27 -18.28 -7.51
C ASN A 9 -3.67 -18.04 -6.94
N GLU A 10 -4.71 -18.05 -7.78
CA GLU A 10 -6.08 -17.68 -7.39
C GLU A 10 -6.14 -16.37 -6.57
N ALA A 11 -5.36 -15.36 -6.99
CA ALA A 11 -5.08 -14.22 -6.14
C ALA A 11 -6.15 -13.12 -6.25
N LEU A 12 -6.38 -12.41 -5.15
CA LEU A 12 -7.11 -11.14 -5.15
C LEU A 12 -6.14 -9.98 -5.35
N VAL A 13 -6.44 -9.09 -6.31
CA VAL A 13 -5.66 -7.86 -6.52
C VAL A 13 -6.29 -6.69 -5.77
N VAL A 14 -5.49 -6.02 -4.94
CA VAL A 14 -5.90 -4.83 -4.20
C VAL A 14 -5.03 -3.64 -4.61
N PHE A 15 -5.69 -2.56 -5.03
CA PHE A 15 -5.07 -1.30 -5.39
C PHE A 15 -5.42 -0.18 -4.41
N GLU A 16 -4.58 0.84 -4.39
CA GLU A 16 -4.98 2.14 -3.87
C GLU A 16 -5.95 2.85 -4.84
N ASP A 17 -6.99 3.46 -4.29
CA ASP A 17 -7.88 4.35 -5.01
C ASP A 17 -7.19 5.70 -5.21
N LEU A 18 -6.55 5.83 -6.36
CA LEU A 18 -5.89 7.05 -6.78
C LEU A 18 -6.82 7.98 -7.56
N LYS A 19 -8.15 7.81 -7.45
CA LYS A 19 -9.09 8.80 -7.95
C LYS A 19 -8.76 10.15 -7.29
N ASP A 20 -8.89 11.19 -8.11
CA ASP A 20 -8.79 12.57 -7.68
C ASP A 20 -7.41 13.05 -7.20
N ILE A 21 -6.36 12.23 -7.29
CA ILE A 21 -5.00 12.69 -6.97
C ILE A 21 -4.51 13.78 -7.94
N ARG A 22 -5.14 13.93 -9.11
CA ARG A 22 -4.91 15.03 -10.07
C ARG A 22 -5.82 16.23 -9.81
N GLN A 23 -6.96 16.04 -9.14
CA GLN A 23 -7.86 17.15 -8.84
C GLN A 23 -7.19 18.12 -7.87
N SER A 24 -7.40 19.41 -8.11
CA SER A 24 -7.05 20.45 -7.16
C SER A 24 -8.07 20.45 -6.02
N LEU A 25 -7.63 20.72 -4.79
CA LEU A 25 -8.51 21.00 -3.63
C LEU A 25 -9.51 22.14 -3.90
N ALA A 26 -9.33 22.91 -4.99
CA ALA A 26 -10.26 23.93 -5.47
C ALA A 26 -11.69 23.42 -5.80
N ARG A 27 -11.91 22.10 -5.93
CA ARG A 27 -13.27 21.52 -6.09
C ARG A 27 -13.99 21.25 -4.77
N GLN A 28 -13.30 21.31 -3.62
CA GLN A 28 -13.96 21.22 -2.32
C GLN A 28 -14.51 22.60 -1.96
N LYS A 29 -15.83 22.78 -2.08
CA LYS A 29 -16.56 24.07 -2.05
C LYS A 29 -16.35 24.98 -0.81
N ASN A 30 -15.51 24.65 0.18
CA ASN A 30 -15.42 25.38 1.45
C ASN A 30 -14.00 25.65 1.98
N LEU A 31 -12.93 25.56 1.18
CA LEU A 31 -11.54 25.78 1.65
C LEU A 31 -10.94 27.12 1.21
N LYS A 32 -10.27 27.83 2.13
CA LYS A 32 -9.65 29.15 1.90
C LYS A 32 -8.68 29.15 0.69
N PRO A 33 -8.56 30.26 -0.09
CA PRO A 33 -7.81 30.34 -1.36
C PRO A 33 -6.33 29.92 -1.29
N ARG A 34 -5.68 30.04 -0.13
CA ARG A 34 -4.25 29.73 0.06
C ARG A 34 -3.90 28.24 -0.01
N HIS A 35 -4.87 27.33 0.03
CA HIS A 35 -4.64 25.87 -0.05
C HIS A 35 -4.93 25.25 -1.42
N GLN A 36 -5.23 26.05 -2.45
CA GLN A 36 -5.95 25.57 -3.63
C GLN A 36 -5.10 25.33 -4.89
N LYS A 37 -3.76 25.48 -4.89
CA LYS A 37 -2.96 25.25 -6.10
C LYS A 37 -1.74 24.36 -5.83
N LYS A 38 -1.78 23.14 -6.35
CA LYS A 38 -0.59 22.27 -6.48
C LYS A 38 0.48 23.02 -7.28
N SER A 39 1.73 22.99 -6.80
CA SER A 39 2.84 23.66 -7.48
C SER A 39 3.00 23.18 -8.92
N LYS A 40 3.56 24.03 -9.80
CA LYS A 40 3.82 23.65 -11.22
C LYS A 40 4.66 22.37 -11.31
N LYS A 41 5.65 22.21 -10.42
CA LYS A 41 6.48 21.01 -10.29
C LYS A 41 5.65 19.78 -9.92
N MET A 42 4.75 19.89 -8.94
CA MET A 42 3.86 18.80 -8.53
C MET A 42 2.90 18.39 -9.65
N ARG A 43 2.27 19.36 -10.34
CA ARG A 43 1.38 19.08 -11.48
C ARG A 43 2.10 18.35 -12.60
N ARG A 44 3.31 18.79 -12.97
CA ARG A 44 4.15 18.09 -13.96
C ARG A 44 4.44 16.65 -13.53
N ARG A 45 4.81 16.41 -12.27
CA ARG A 45 5.06 15.06 -11.75
C ARG A 45 3.82 14.17 -11.82
N LEU A 46 2.65 14.68 -11.43
CA LEU A 46 1.39 13.94 -11.48
C LEU A 46 0.91 13.63 -12.91
N ASN A 47 1.21 14.51 -13.86
CA ASN A 47 0.83 14.34 -15.26
C ASN A 47 1.81 13.45 -16.04
N ARG A 48 3.04 13.28 -15.57
CA ARG A 48 4.03 12.36 -16.18
C ARG A 48 3.67 10.89 -15.98
N TRP A 49 2.90 10.55 -14.95
CA TRP A 49 2.61 9.17 -14.62
C TRP A 49 1.13 8.83 -14.85
N ASN A 50 0.87 7.89 -15.75
CA ASN A 50 -0.47 7.40 -16.09
C ASN A 50 -0.91 6.22 -15.19
N PHE A 51 -0.80 6.38 -13.87
CA PHE A 51 -1.19 5.36 -12.89
C PHE A 51 -2.62 4.82 -13.12
N ARG A 52 -3.58 5.69 -13.46
CA ARG A 52 -4.97 5.28 -13.71
C ARG A 52 -5.12 4.44 -14.97
N GLN A 53 -4.33 4.75 -16.01
CA GLN A 53 -4.33 3.96 -17.24
C GLN A 53 -3.72 2.58 -16.99
N PHE A 54 -2.63 2.52 -16.22
CA PHE A 54 -2.04 1.26 -15.78
C PHE A 54 -3.02 0.43 -14.95
N GLN A 55 -3.70 1.03 -13.96
CA GLN A 55 -4.72 0.36 -13.17
C GLN A 55 -5.87 -0.16 -14.03
N ALA A 56 -6.36 0.64 -14.99
CA ALA A 56 -7.41 0.20 -15.92
C ALA A 56 -6.96 -0.97 -16.80
N PHE A 57 -5.71 -0.92 -17.30
CA PHE A 57 -5.12 -2.00 -18.09
C PHE A 57 -4.95 -3.28 -17.29
N LEU A 58 -4.48 -3.20 -16.04
CA LEU A 58 -4.39 -4.38 -15.21
C LEU A 58 -5.78 -4.90 -14.82
N GLU A 59 -6.70 -3.99 -14.48
CA GLU A 59 -8.05 -4.35 -14.05
C GLU A 59 -8.81 -5.13 -15.14
N TYR A 60 -8.78 -4.67 -16.40
CA TYR A 60 -9.46 -5.42 -17.45
C TYR A 60 -8.81 -6.79 -17.68
N LYS A 61 -7.47 -6.89 -17.61
CA LYS A 61 -6.76 -8.17 -17.82
C LYS A 61 -7.04 -9.16 -16.70
N VAL A 62 -7.06 -8.70 -15.46
CA VAL A 62 -7.35 -9.56 -14.28
C VAL A 62 -8.82 -9.96 -14.25
N LYS A 63 -9.74 -9.06 -14.61
CA LYS A 63 -11.16 -9.42 -14.74
C LYS A 63 -11.41 -10.42 -15.88
N ALA A 64 -10.64 -10.34 -16.96
CA ALA A 64 -10.74 -11.30 -18.06
C ALA A 64 -10.36 -12.73 -17.63
N THR A 65 -9.53 -12.90 -16.59
CA THR A 65 -9.23 -14.22 -15.98
C THR A 65 -10.23 -14.61 -14.89
N GLY A 66 -11.33 -13.86 -14.71
CA GLY A 66 -12.37 -14.14 -13.70
C GLY A 66 -12.02 -13.70 -12.28
N HIS A 67 -10.91 -12.99 -12.07
CA HIS A 67 -10.43 -12.63 -10.73
C HIS A 67 -10.88 -11.21 -10.32
N PRO A 68 -11.17 -11.00 -9.02
CA PRO A 68 -11.59 -9.70 -8.52
C PRO A 68 -10.43 -8.70 -8.41
N VAL A 69 -10.76 -7.42 -8.62
CA VAL A 69 -9.90 -6.27 -8.34
C VAL A 69 -10.62 -5.36 -7.36
N LYS A 70 -9.95 -4.97 -6.28
CA LYS A 70 -10.50 -4.10 -5.22
C LYS A 70 -9.66 -2.84 -5.10
N TYR A 71 -10.30 -1.77 -4.66
CA TYR A 71 -9.65 -0.48 -4.42
C TYR A 71 -9.85 -0.06 -2.97
N ILE A 72 -8.80 0.44 -2.33
CA ILE A 72 -8.84 0.94 -0.95
C ILE A 72 -8.39 2.39 -0.87
N ASN A 73 -8.76 3.10 0.20
CA ASN A 73 -8.31 4.47 0.39
C ASN A 73 -6.77 4.53 0.59
N PRO A 74 -6.02 5.33 -0.19
CA PRO A 74 -4.56 5.47 -0.09
C PRO A 74 -4.06 6.18 1.19
N GLN A 75 -4.96 6.67 2.04
CA GLN A 75 -4.57 7.57 3.12
C GLN A 75 -3.72 6.86 4.18
N TYR A 76 -2.52 7.40 4.42
CA TYR A 76 -1.57 6.99 5.47
C TYR A 76 -0.98 5.57 5.35
N THR A 77 -1.21 4.84 4.25
CA THR A 77 -0.66 3.51 3.98
C THR A 77 0.87 3.49 4.00
N SER A 78 1.50 4.52 3.45
CA SER A 78 2.96 4.67 3.37
C SER A 78 3.60 5.42 4.55
N GLN A 79 2.86 5.61 5.64
CA GLN A 79 3.32 6.34 6.84
C GLN A 79 3.12 5.55 8.14
N LYS A 80 2.47 4.39 8.09
CA LYS A 80 2.17 3.60 9.29
C LYS A 80 3.22 2.50 9.48
N CYS A 81 3.88 2.49 10.63
CA CYS A 81 4.84 1.44 10.97
C CYS A 81 4.14 0.08 11.10
N LEU A 82 4.71 -0.97 10.50
CA LEU A 82 4.19 -2.33 10.59
C LEU A 82 4.41 -2.96 11.96
N GLN A 83 5.47 -2.54 12.67
CA GLN A 83 5.85 -3.07 13.97
C GLN A 83 5.11 -2.39 15.13
N CYS A 84 5.13 -1.04 15.21
CA CYS A 84 4.50 -0.32 16.33
C CYS A 84 3.17 0.37 15.99
N GLY A 85 2.73 0.36 14.73
CA GLY A 85 1.47 0.98 14.29
C GLY A 85 1.44 2.52 14.29
N LYS A 86 2.46 3.20 14.85
CA LYS A 86 2.54 4.66 14.89
C LYS A 86 2.87 5.26 13.52
N ARG A 87 2.44 6.51 13.30
CA ARG A 87 2.66 7.22 12.04
C ARG A 87 3.97 7.97 12.06
N THR A 88 4.78 7.81 11.02
CA THR A 88 6.00 8.58 10.80
C THR A 88 5.97 9.26 9.44
N LYS A 89 6.25 10.55 9.42
CA LYS A 89 6.40 11.31 8.18
C LYS A 89 7.77 11.01 7.57
N CYS A 90 7.78 10.34 6.43
CA CYS A 90 8.98 10.01 5.67
C CYS A 90 9.13 10.93 4.44
N ARG A 91 10.38 11.28 4.11
CA ARG A 91 10.78 11.90 2.85
C ARG A 91 11.85 11.00 2.22
N GLY A 92 11.48 10.19 1.24
CA GLY A 92 12.40 9.26 0.57
C GLY A 92 11.73 7.93 0.20
N GLN A 93 12.57 6.97 -0.19
CA GLN A 93 12.17 5.59 -0.50
C GLN A 93 12.25 4.67 0.70
N THR A 94 13.10 4.96 1.69
CA THR A 94 13.18 4.18 2.93
C THR A 94 12.30 4.80 4.01
N PHE A 95 11.42 4.01 4.61
CA PHE A 95 10.69 4.38 5.81
C PHE A 95 11.52 4.01 7.04
N THR A 96 11.76 4.95 7.94
CA THR A 96 12.38 4.69 9.25
C THR A 96 11.44 5.19 10.35
N CYS A 97 11.06 4.32 11.28
CA CYS A 97 10.13 4.67 12.34
C CYS A 97 10.80 5.51 13.42
N LYS A 98 10.26 6.70 13.71
CA LYS A 98 10.77 7.56 14.80
C LYS A 98 10.50 7.04 16.22
N HIS A 99 9.68 6.00 16.35
CA HIS A 99 9.26 5.49 17.66
C HIS A 99 9.89 4.16 18.05
N CYS A 100 10.23 3.31 17.08
CA CYS A 100 10.77 1.98 17.34
C CYS A 100 11.98 1.62 16.45
N GLY A 101 12.52 2.57 15.68
CA GLY A 101 13.70 2.34 14.83
C GLY A 101 13.44 1.61 13.52
N PHE A 102 12.42 0.75 13.47
CA PHE A 102 12.09 -0.10 12.31
C PHE A 102 12.25 0.58 10.95
N SER A 103 13.07 -0.01 10.09
CA SER A 103 13.34 0.46 8.73
C SER A 103 12.84 -0.53 7.68
N LEU A 104 12.24 -0.03 6.59
CA LEU A 104 11.83 -0.84 5.43
C LEU A 104 11.70 0.03 4.18
N ASP A 105 11.80 -0.58 3.00
CA ASP A 105 11.36 0.07 1.76
C ASP A 105 9.89 0.54 1.88
N ARG A 106 9.65 1.78 1.49
CA ARG A 106 8.37 2.46 1.67
C ARG A 106 7.28 1.91 0.76
N HIS A 107 7.63 1.36 -0.41
CA HIS A 107 6.67 0.70 -1.28
C HIS A 107 6.26 -0.65 -0.71
N ILE A 108 7.18 -1.44 -0.19
CA ILE A 108 6.86 -2.70 0.52
C ILE A 108 5.95 -2.41 1.72
N LEU A 109 6.32 -1.42 2.55
CA LEU A 109 5.52 -1.00 3.70
C LEU A 109 4.11 -0.55 3.29
N ALA A 110 3.99 0.23 2.19
CA ALA A 110 2.69 0.66 1.69
C ALA A 110 1.84 -0.53 1.25
N THR A 111 2.41 -1.48 0.49
CA THR A 111 1.73 -2.70 0.01
C THR A 111 1.19 -3.54 1.17
N LEU A 112 1.98 -3.74 2.22
CA LEU A 112 1.53 -4.49 3.40
C LEU A 112 0.44 -3.75 4.18
N ASN A 113 0.55 -2.43 4.33
CA ASN A 113 -0.52 -1.65 4.96
C ASN A 113 -1.81 -1.64 4.13
N ILE A 114 -1.71 -1.68 2.80
CA ILE A 114 -2.86 -1.82 1.89
C ILE A 114 -3.59 -3.14 2.17
N GLY A 115 -2.86 -4.25 2.24
CA GLY A 115 -3.42 -5.57 2.58
C GLY A 115 -4.11 -5.57 3.96
N GLU A 116 -3.48 -4.99 4.97
CA GLU A 116 -4.06 -4.84 6.33
C GLU A 116 -5.40 -4.07 6.34
N VAL A 117 -5.45 -2.94 5.60
CA VAL A 117 -6.68 -2.14 5.50
C VAL A 117 -7.78 -2.92 4.79
N PHE A 118 -7.42 -3.65 3.74
CA PHE A 118 -8.36 -4.47 3.01
C PHE A 118 -8.94 -5.58 3.90
N LEU A 119 -8.11 -6.38 4.57
CA LEU A 119 -8.58 -7.48 5.43
C LEU A 119 -9.49 -6.96 6.55
N LYS A 120 -9.17 -5.81 7.16
CA LYS A 120 -10.03 -5.19 8.18
C LYS A 120 -11.38 -4.73 7.65
N SER A 121 -11.44 -4.31 6.38
CA SER A 121 -12.70 -3.90 5.74
C SER A 121 -13.64 -5.09 5.48
N GLN A 122 -13.09 -6.29 5.25
CA GLN A 122 -13.88 -7.50 4.98
C GLN A 122 -14.55 -8.06 6.24
N ASN A 123 -13.94 -7.90 7.42
CA ASN A 123 -14.54 -8.32 8.70
C ASN A 123 -15.85 -7.59 9.06
N VAL A 124 -16.23 -6.55 8.30
CA VAL A 124 -17.48 -5.80 8.47
C VAL A 124 -18.63 -6.38 7.62
N ALA A 125 -18.32 -7.06 6.51
CA ALA A 125 -19.32 -7.75 5.71
C ALA A 125 -19.60 -9.13 6.33
N ARG A 126 -20.86 -9.61 6.32
CA ARG A 126 -21.20 -10.98 6.71
C ARG A 126 -20.95 -11.88 5.48
N PRO A 127 -19.84 -12.61 5.39
CA PRO A 127 -19.57 -13.45 4.23
C PRO A 127 -20.34 -14.77 4.39
N ASP A 128 -20.61 -15.43 3.27
CA ASP A 128 -21.00 -16.85 3.27
C ASP A 128 -19.94 -17.70 4.01
N PRO A 129 -20.29 -18.81 4.71
CA PRO A 129 -19.32 -19.62 5.44
C PRO A 129 -18.14 -20.15 4.62
N ALA A 130 -18.32 -20.45 3.33
CA ALA A 130 -17.23 -20.90 2.47
C ALA A 130 -16.28 -19.75 2.12
N GLU A 131 -16.83 -18.57 1.82
CA GLU A 131 -16.07 -17.34 1.59
C GLU A 131 -15.29 -16.93 2.85
N ARG A 132 -15.90 -17.09 4.03
CA ARG A 132 -15.26 -16.85 5.33
C ARG A 132 -14.05 -17.76 5.53
N SER A 133 -14.16 -19.04 5.19
CA SER A 133 -13.07 -20.01 5.33
C SER A 133 -11.88 -19.66 4.43
N ARG A 134 -12.12 -19.35 3.15
CA ARG A 134 -11.08 -18.86 2.21
C ARG A 134 -10.42 -17.57 2.72
N MET A 135 -11.22 -16.62 3.21
CA MET A 135 -10.71 -15.36 3.77
C MET A 135 -9.84 -15.57 5.00
N THR A 136 -10.21 -16.46 5.92
CA THR A 136 -9.38 -16.76 7.10
C THR A 136 -8.03 -17.39 6.74
N MET A 137 -8.00 -18.28 5.74
CA MET A 137 -6.74 -18.85 5.25
C MET A 137 -5.85 -17.78 4.61
N MET A 138 -6.43 -16.93 3.77
CA MET A 138 -5.70 -15.83 3.12
C MET A 138 -5.17 -14.82 4.14
N GLU A 139 -5.98 -14.45 5.14
CA GLU A 139 -5.56 -13.58 6.23
C GLU A 139 -4.40 -14.17 7.02
N ARG A 140 -4.43 -15.47 7.33
CA ARG A 140 -3.35 -16.15 8.03
C ARG A 140 -2.06 -16.16 7.21
N ALA A 141 -2.14 -16.53 5.93
CA ALA A 141 -1.00 -16.53 5.03
C ALA A 141 -0.38 -15.13 4.89
N PHE A 142 -1.23 -14.10 4.75
CA PHE A 142 -0.81 -12.71 4.68
C PHE A 142 -0.10 -12.26 5.97
N ARG A 143 -0.68 -12.55 7.13
CA ARG A 143 -0.08 -12.19 8.44
C ARG A 143 1.26 -12.88 8.64
N ASN A 144 1.37 -14.18 8.32
CA ASN A 144 2.63 -14.90 8.39
C ASN A 144 3.71 -14.28 7.50
N CYS A 145 3.39 -13.97 6.24
CA CYS A 145 4.32 -13.30 5.32
C CYS A 145 4.77 -11.93 5.85
N LYS A 146 3.81 -11.13 6.34
CA LYS A 146 4.11 -9.84 6.96
C LYS A 146 5.03 -9.98 8.16
N ASP A 147 4.78 -10.93 9.04
CA ASP A 147 5.57 -11.13 10.26
C ASP A 147 7.01 -11.59 9.92
N THR A 148 7.17 -12.44 8.90
CA THR A 148 8.49 -12.81 8.37
C THR A 148 9.24 -11.58 7.85
N ILE A 149 8.60 -10.73 7.03
CA ILE A 149 9.22 -9.50 6.51
C ILE A 149 9.65 -8.57 7.66
N ILE A 150 8.81 -8.42 8.70
CA ILE A 150 9.15 -7.59 9.86
C ILE A 150 10.39 -8.14 10.57
N ARG A 151 10.45 -9.46 10.77
CA ARG A 151 11.59 -10.13 11.42
C ARG A 151 12.88 -9.98 10.62
N GLU A 152 12.85 -10.27 9.33
CA GLU A 152 14.01 -10.16 8.44
C GLU A 152 14.53 -8.72 8.36
N ALA A 153 13.62 -7.75 8.22
CA ALA A 153 13.99 -6.33 8.20
C ALA A 153 14.63 -5.90 9.54
N SER A 154 14.10 -6.36 10.67
CA SER A 154 14.66 -6.05 11.99
C SER A 154 16.06 -6.66 12.17
N GLN A 155 16.26 -7.89 11.69
CA GLN A 155 17.56 -8.56 11.76
C GLN A 155 18.61 -7.88 10.88
N CYS A 156 18.22 -7.41 9.69
CA CYS A 156 19.09 -6.62 8.82
C CYS A 156 19.48 -5.28 9.48
N ASP A 157 18.55 -4.61 10.16
CA ASP A 157 18.83 -3.38 10.90
C ASP A 157 19.83 -3.61 12.05
N GLU A 158 19.74 -4.75 12.76
CA GLU A 158 20.71 -5.14 13.80
C GLU A 158 22.11 -5.37 13.21
N ILE A 159 22.20 -6.13 12.11
CA ILE A 159 23.47 -6.44 11.44
C ILE A 159 24.11 -5.16 10.86
N MET A 160 23.33 -4.30 10.22
CA MET A 160 23.82 -3.02 9.68
C MET A 160 24.21 -2.04 10.80
N GLY A 161 23.52 -2.07 11.93
CA GLY A 161 23.88 -1.32 13.14
C GLY A 161 25.21 -1.77 13.75
N MET A 162 25.61 -3.03 13.57
CA MET A 162 26.90 -3.56 13.99
C MET A 162 28.07 -3.14 13.08
N TYR A 163 27.80 -2.69 11.84
CA TYR A 163 28.83 -2.24 10.88
C TYR A 163 28.60 -0.78 10.42
N PRO A 164 28.98 0.22 11.24
CA PRO A 164 28.70 1.64 10.96
C PRO A 164 29.34 2.18 9.67
N LEU A 165 30.37 1.50 9.17
CA LEU A 165 31.22 1.96 8.06
C LEU A 165 30.61 1.80 6.66
N LEU A 166 29.40 1.23 6.53
CA LEU A 166 28.74 1.00 5.23
C LEU A 166 27.52 1.91 5.00
N SER A 167 27.32 2.94 5.83
CA SER A 167 26.16 3.84 5.80
C SER A 167 26.45 5.24 5.20
N THR A 168 27.19 5.28 4.09
CA THR A 168 27.41 6.52 3.29
C THR A 168 26.61 6.52 2.01
#